data_AF-A0A358DFG1-F1
#
_entry.id   AF-A0A358DFG1-F1
#
_cell.length_a   1.000
_cell.length_b   1.000
_cell.length_c   1.000
_cell.angle_alpha   90.00
_cell.angle_beta   90.00
_cell.angle_gamma   90.00
#
_symmetry.space_group_name_H-M   'P 1'
#
loop_
_entity.id
_entity.type
_entity.pdbx_description
1 polymer ?
#
loop_
_entity_poly.entity_id
_entity_poly.type
_entity_poly.pdbx_seq_one_letter_code
_entity_poly.pdbx_strand_id
1 'polypeptide(L)'
;YGKLGYNYATHVFDVQAKMIPNFETNSLDVELSTIDNAPVYYTLDGTVPTVSSTKYDGKFSIRENTEIKAMAIREGGNTSKVLSEKINASKASYKPVTLLTTPDPNYRYTGEGMLVDGLFGNSTNYKTGKWMGFKGENIVAIIDMLEPTEISTAQIRNCVVTGDWIFDASEIVLESSDNDSVFTVVNSQKLLDANTTHWSDITTHTLSFDPVTARYFRLTVKPTVMPAWHPGKGSKGYVFIDEISLN
;
A
#
# COMPACT_ATOMS: atom_id res chain seq x y z
N TYR A 1 -5.80 37.27 15.60
CA TYR A 1 -4.89 36.81 16.67
C TYR A 1 -3.46 37.26 16.48
N GLY A 2 -2.83 37.02 15.32
CA GLY A 2 -1.45 37.48 15.06
C GLY A 2 -1.22 38.99 15.26
N LYS A 3 -2.10 39.86 14.74
CA LYS A 3 -2.03 41.32 14.96
C LYS A 3 -2.14 41.75 16.44
N LEU A 4 -2.67 40.89 17.30
CA LEU A 4 -2.91 41.15 18.73
C LEU A 4 -1.89 40.44 19.63
N GLY A 5 -0.89 39.75 19.06
CA GLY A 5 0.11 38.99 19.82
C GLY A 5 -0.41 37.72 20.49
N TYR A 6 -1.61 37.25 20.13
CA TYR A 6 -2.18 36.03 20.71
C TYR A 6 -1.65 34.78 20.00
N ASN A 7 -1.34 33.74 20.79
CA ASN A 7 -0.96 32.43 20.26
C ASN A 7 -2.20 31.66 19.78
N TYR A 8 -2.05 30.87 18.71
CA TYR A 8 -3.13 30.06 18.14
C TYR A 8 -2.54 28.85 17.41
N ALA A 9 -3.34 27.79 17.26
CA ALA A 9 -2.90 26.60 16.55
C ALA A 9 -2.82 26.88 15.04
N THR A 10 -1.69 26.53 14.42
CA THR A 10 -1.42 26.82 12.99
C THR A 10 -1.63 25.63 12.06
N HIS A 11 -1.98 24.45 12.57
CA HIS A 11 -2.15 23.23 11.77
C HIS A 11 -3.21 23.38 10.67
N VAL A 12 -4.19 24.26 10.88
CA VAL A 12 -5.22 24.56 9.88
C VAL A 12 -4.63 25.20 8.61
N PHE A 13 -3.45 25.80 8.69
CA PHE A 13 -2.71 26.42 7.59
C PHE A 13 -1.69 25.49 6.92
N ASP A 14 -1.59 24.23 7.36
CA ASP A 14 -0.69 23.24 6.78
C ASP A 14 -1.19 22.78 5.41
N VAL A 15 -0.25 22.34 4.55
CA VAL A 15 -0.59 21.75 3.25
C VAL A 15 -1.29 20.42 3.49
N GLN A 16 -2.43 20.24 2.82
CA GLN A 16 -3.12 18.96 2.75
C GLN A 16 -2.80 18.29 1.42
N ALA A 17 -2.56 16.99 1.44
CA ALA A 17 -2.40 16.18 0.24
C ALA A 17 -3.54 15.17 0.13
N LYS A 18 -4.07 15.05 -1.08
CA LYS A 18 -4.97 13.97 -1.48
C LYS A 18 -4.25 13.13 -2.52
N MET A 19 -4.11 11.84 -2.24
CA MET A 19 -3.49 10.86 -3.10
C MET A 19 -4.56 9.92 -3.64
N ILE A 20 -4.68 9.84 -4.96
CA ILE A 20 -5.77 9.16 -5.64
C ILE A 20 -5.16 8.18 -6.65
N PRO A 21 -5.20 6.86 -6.37
CA PRO A 21 -4.81 5.86 -7.35
C PRO A 21 -5.65 6.00 -8.63
N ASN A 22 -4.98 6.07 -9.76
CA ASN A 22 -5.58 6.19 -11.09
C ASN A 22 -5.18 4.98 -11.94
N PHE A 23 -6.06 3.98 -11.97
CA PHE A 23 -5.87 2.73 -12.69
C PHE A 23 -6.07 2.88 -14.21
N GLU A 24 -6.63 3.99 -14.68
CA GLU A 24 -6.72 4.28 -16.12
C GLU A 24 -5.37 4.76 -16.68
N THR A 25 -4.64 5.56 -15.89
CA THR A 25 -3.34 6.13 -16.30
C THR A 25 -2.14 5.46 -15.64
N ASN A 26 -2.37 4.38 -14.89
CA ASN A 26 -1.40 3.63 -14.10
C ASN A 26 -0.49 4.55 -13.25
N SER A 27 -1.10 5.43 -12.44
CA SER A 27 -0.36 6.40 -11.63
C SER A 27 -1.10 6.80 -10.35
N LEU A 28 -0.38 7.45 -9.43
CA LEU A 28 -0.95 8.14 -8.29
C LEU A 28 -1.15 9.61 -8.62
N ASP A 29 -2.39 10.06 -8.65
CA ASP A 29 -2.71 11.47 -8.78
C ASP A 29 -2.58 12.18 -7.42
N VAL A 30 -1.85 13.29 -7.40
CA VAL A 30 -1.61 14.09 -6.19
C VAL A 30 -2.23 15.47 -6.35
N GLU A 31 -3.10 15.82 -5.40
CA GLU A 31 -3.68 17.15 -5.27
C GLU A 31 -3.22 17.76 -3.94
N LEU A 32 -2.68 18.97 -4.01
CA LEU A 32 -2.25 19.75 -2.84
C LEU A 32 -3.19 20.92 -2.62
N SER A 33 -3.50 21.22 -1.36
CA SER A 33 -4.35 22.34 -1.01
C SER A 33 -3.99 22.97 0.34
N THR A 34 -4.45 24.20 0.54
CA THR A 34 -4.40 24.91 1.82
C THR A 34 -5.75 25.61 2.02
N ILE A 35 -6.13 25.88 3.27
CA ILE A 35 -7.43 26.51 3.57
C ILE A 35 -7.58 27.91 2.99
N ASP A 36 -6.46 28.59 2.72
CA ASP A 36 -6.38 29.99 2.30
C ASP A 36 -5.86 30.14 0.87
N ASN A 37 -5.74 29.02 0.13
CA ASN A 37 -5.21 28.99 -1.24
C ASN A 37 -3.81 29.63 -1.36
N ALA A 38 -2.99 29.50 -0.31
CA ALA A 38 -1.62 29.99 -0.31
C ALA A 38 -0.77 29.29 -1.38
N PRO A 39 0.24 29.97 -1.98
CA PRO A 39 1.18 29.33 -2.90
C PRO A 39 1.87 28.13 -2.23
N VAL A 40 1.73 26.95 -2.84
CA VAL A 40 2.41 25.74 -2.41
C VAL A 40 3.56 25.45 -3.35
N TYR A 41 4.72 25.13 -2.78
CA TYR A 41 5.90 24.70 -3.52
C TYR A 41 6.24 23.28 -3.08
N TYR A 42 6.68 22.46 -4.02
CA TYR A 42 6.96 21.06 -3.76
C TYR A 42 8.21 20.56 -4.47
N THR A 43 8.71 19.43 -3.98
CA THR A 43 9.81 18.64 -4.50
C THR A 43 9.42 17.17 -4.49
N LEU A 44 10.04 16.38 -5.36
CA LEU A 44 9.76 14.95 -5.52
C LEU A 44 10.96 14.06 -5.13
N ASP A 45 12.07 14.69 -4.74
CA ASP A 45 13.33 14.06 -4.36
C ASP A 45 13.58 14.11 -2.84
N GLY A 46 12.60 14.55 -2.06
CA GLY A 46 12.73 14.71 -0.61
C GLY A 46 13.56 15.91 -0.16
N THR A 47 13.97 16.82 -1.03
CA THR A 47 14.59 18.09 -0.60
C THR A 47 13.54 19.04 0.00
N VAL A 48 13.94 19.93 0.91
CA VAL A 48 12.98 20.88 1.53
C VAL A 48 12.55 21.91 0.48
N PRO A 49 11.24 22.11 0.22
CA PRO A 49 10.78 23.06 -0.77
C PRO A 49 11.14 24.50 -0.39
N THR A 50 11.44 25.31 -1.39
CA THR A 50 11.61 26.76 -1.25
C THR A 50 10.83 27.48 -2.35
N VAL A 51 10.88 28.81 -2.39
CA VAL A 51 10.27 29.60 -3.47
C VAL A 51 10.89 29.32 -4.85
N SER A 52 12.07 28.70 -4.92
CA SER A 52 12.69 28.27 -6.18
C SER A 52 12.30 26.85 -6.60
N SER A 53 11.58 26.11 -5.76
CA SER A 53 11.07 24.78 -6.08
C SER A 53 9.87 24.88 -7.03
N THR A 54 9.37 23.74 -7.50
CA THR A 54 8.21 23.70 -8.38
C THR A 54 6.98 24.23 -7.66
N LYS A 55 6.35 25.26 -8.22
CA LYS A 55 5.07 25.79 -7.72
C LYS A 55 3.95 24.85 -8.13
N TYR A 56 3.09 24.48 -7.19
CA TYR A 56 1.88 23.73 -7.47
C TYR A 56 0.87 24.60 -8.23
N ASP A 57 0.51 24.18 -9.44
CA ASP A 57 -0.45 24.83 -10.33
C ASP A 57 -1.59 23.93 -10.78
N GLY A 58 -1.59 22.67 -10.34
CA GLY A 58 -2.62 21.69 -10.62
C GLY A 58 -2.19 20.28 -10.24
N LYS A 59 -3.12 19.34 -10.39
CA LYS A 59 -2.89 17.90 -10.16
C LYS A 59 -1.68 17.42 -10.97
N PHE A 60 -0.81 16.66 -10.33
CA PHE A 60 0.30 15.95 -10.98
C PHE A 60 0.26 14.45 -10.64
N SER A 61 0.97 13.62 -11.40
CA SER A 61 0.93 12.17 -11.24
C SER A 61 2.31 11.56 -10.97
N ILE A 62 2.36 10.57 -10.08
CA ILE A 62 3.56 9.82 -9.70
C ILE A 62 3.41 8.36 -10.18
N ARG A 63 4.50 7.78 -10.70
CA ARG A 63 4.52 6.38 -11.18
C ARG A 63 5.60 5.51 -10.53
N GLU A 64 6.51 6.14 -9.80
CA GLU A 64 7.70 5.50 -9.23
C GLU A 64 7.91 5.97 -7.80
N ASN A 65 8.90 5.38 -7.12
CA ASN A 65 9.28 5.80 -5.77
C ASN A 65 9.58 7.29 -5.73
N THR A 66 8.92 8.01 -4.83
CA THR A 66 8.96 9.47 -4.76
C THR A 66 8.84 9.92 -3.31
N GLU A 67 9.68 10.86 -2.88
CA GLU A 67 9.49 11.55 -1.59
C GLU A 67 8.94 12.94 -1.89
N ILE A 68 7.63 13.10 -1.73
CA ILE A 68 6.96 14.38 -1.89
C ILE A 68 7.24 15.20 -0.65
N LYS A 69 7.84 16.38 -0.82
CA LYS A 69 7.76 17.42 0.20
C LYS A 69 7.02 18.62 -0.34
N ALA A 70 6.12 19.18 0.46
CA ALA A 70 5.36 20.36 0.08
C ALA A 70 5.30 21.37 1.22
N MET A 71 5.38 22.66 0.89
CA MET A 71 5.31 23.75 1.85
C MET A 71 4.56 24.93 1.25
N ALA A 72 3.59 25.46 2.01
CA ALA A 72 2.95 26.72 1.68
C ALA A 72 3.86 27.86 2.10
N ILE A 73 4.14 28.79 1.18
CA ILE A 73 4.97 29.98 1.44
C ILE A 73 4.11 31.21 1.18
N ARG A 74 3.74 31.91 2.26
CA ARG A 74 2.86 33.08 2.24
C ARG A 74 3.65 34.37 2.13
N GLU A 75 2.96 35.44 1.76
CA GLU A 75 3.51 36.79 1.80
C GLU A 75 4.06 37.11 3.20
N GLY A 76 5.19 37.82 3.24
CA GLY A 76 5.93 38.10 4.47
C GLY A 76 6.80 36.94 4.98
N GLY A 77 6.90 35.83 4.24
CA GLY A 77 7.82 34.72 4.53
C GLY A 77 7.29 33.69 5.52
N ASN A 78 6.01 33.77 5.91
CA ASN A 78 5.38 32.78 6.79
C ASN A 78 5.20 31.45 6.04
N THR A 79 5.71 30.36 6.61
CA THR A 79 5.60 29.02 6.01
C THR A 79 4.65 28.13 6.80
N SER A 80 4.04 27.15 6.13
CA SER A 80 3.44 26.00 6.82
C SER A 80 4.50 25.08 7.40
N LYS A 81 4.09 24.02 8.12
CA LYS A 81 4.93 22.83 8.24
C LYS A 81 5.18 22.22 6.86
N VAL A 82 6.31 21.53 6.74
CA VAL A 82 6.61 20.72 5.56
C VAL A 82 5.78 19.45 5.64
N LEU A 83 4.87 19.28 4.67
CA LEU A 83 4.28 17.97 4.39
C LEU A 83 5.40 17.06 3.86
N SER A 84 5.46 15.82 4.32
CA SER A 84 6.46 14.84 3.87
C SER A 84 5.79 13.48 3.68
N GLU A 85 5.71 13.03 2.44
CA GLU A 85 5.03 11.81 2.05
C GLU A 85 5.95 10.93 1.21
N LYS A 86 6.09 9.66 1.60
CA LYS A 86 6.89 8.68 0.86
C LYS A 86 5.98 7.76 0.08
N ILE A 87 6.12 7.79 -1.24
CA ILE A 87 5.44 6.88 -2.15
C ILE A 87 6.41 5.74 -2.47
N ASN A 88 6.01 4.51 -2.12
CA ASN A 88 6.76 3.30 -2.43
C ASN A 88 6.03 2.53 -3.54
N ALA A 89 6.19 2.96 -4.79
CA ALA A 89 5.59 2.29 -5.93
C ALA A 89 6.45 1.11 -6.39
N SER A 90 5.81 -0.01 -6.66
CA SER A 90 6.41 -1.16 -7.35
C SER A 90 6.02 -1.17 -8.83
N LYS A 91 6.57 -2.09 -9.64
CA LYS A 91 6.16 -2.24 -11.04
C LYS A 91 4.67 -2.62 -11.17
N ALA A 92 4.14 -3.31 -10.16
CA ALA A 92 2.73 -3.70 -10.06
C ALA A 92 1.79 -2.54 -9.66
N SER A 93 2.31 -1.47 -9.06
CA SER A 93 1.47 -0.38 -8.59
C SER A 93 0.69 0.25 -9.76
N TYR A 94 -0.59 0.50 -9.47
CA TYR A 94 -1.62 1.03 -10.35
C TYR A 94 -1.97 0.18 -11.57
N LYS A 95 -1.49 -1.08 -11.63
CA LYS A 95 -1.83 -2.02 -12.71
C LYS A 95 -3.22 -2.65 -12.50
N PRO A 96 -3.85 -3.19 -13.56
CA PRO A 96 -5.06 -3.99 -13.40
C PRO A 96 -4.81 -5.22 -12.53
N VAL A 97 -5.76 -5.47 -11.63
CA VAL A 97 -5.77 -6.64 -10.76
C VAL A 97 -7.12 -7.33 -10.86
N THR A 98 -7.08 -8.65 -11.03
CA THR A 98 -8.26 -9.52 -10.95
C THR A 98 -8.16 -10.34 -9.68
N LEU A 99 -9.14 -10.20 -8.80
CA LEU A 99 -9.22 -10.97 -7.58
C LEU A 99 -10.18 -12.16 -7.80
N LEU A 100 -9.65 -13.38 -7.73
CA LEU A 100 -10.43 -14.61 -7.92
C LEU A 100 -11.09 -15.12 -6.63
N THR A 101 -10.66 -14.59 -5.48
CA THR A 101 -11.23 -14.89 -4.16
C THR A 101 -12.19 -13.79 -3.74
N THR A 102 -13.31 -14.14 -3.10
CA THR A 102 -14.23 -13.12 -2.58
C THR A 102 -13.74 -12.64 -1.20
N PRO A 103 -13.40 -11.35 -1.01
CA PRO A 103 -13.06 -10.84 0.32
C PRO A 103 -14.30 -10.76 1.21
N ASP A 104 -14.09 -10.70 2.52
CA ASP A 104 -15.19 -10.44 3.45
C ASP A 104 -15.82 -9.07 3.13
N PRO A 105 -17.14 -8.97 2.93
CA PRO A 105 -17.79 -7.70 2.57
C PRO A 105 -17.53 -6.56 3.54
N ASN A 106 -17.30 -6.84 4.83
CA ASN A 106 -17.00 -5.81 5.83
C ASN A 106 -15.59 -5.24 5.73
N TYR A 107 -14.71 -5.94 5.01
CA TYR A 107 -13.29 -5.63 4.87
C TYR A 107 -12.85 -5.57 3.41
N ARG A 108 -13.79 -5.31 2.48
CA ARG A 108 -13.51 -5.16 1.03
C ARG A 108 -13.09 -3.74 0.63
N TYR A 109 -13.58 -2.72 1.35
CA TYR A 109 -13.25 -1.30 1.13
C TYR A 109 -13.36 -0.84 -0.33
N THR A 110 -12.30 -0.24 -0.89
CA THR A 110 -12.24 0.29 -2.25
C THR A 110 -12.13 -0.79 -3.33
N GLY A 111 -12.11 -2.07 -2.94
CA GLY A 111 -12.02 -3.20 -3.86
C GLY A 111 -10.58 -3.59 -4.18
N GLU A 112 -10.44 -4.52 -5.13
CA GLU A 112 -9.19 -5.21 -5.46
C GLU A 112 -8.05 -4.28 -5.85
N GLY A 113 -8.36 -3.11 -6.43
CA GLY A 113 -7.35 -2.10 -6.76
C GLY A 113 -6.49 -1.67 -5.56
N MET A 114 -7.01 -1.78 -4.33
CA MET A 114 -6.26 -1.51 -3.11
C MET A 114 -5.00 -2.38 -2.97
N LEU A 115 -4.98 -3.57 -3.59
CA LEU A 115 -3.82 -4.48 -3.54
C LEU A 115 -2.63 -4.01 -4.37
N VAL A 116 -2.80 -2.95 -5.16
CA VAL A 116 -1.78 -2.37 -6.04
C VAL A 116 -1.93 -0.86 -6.07
N ASP A 117 -2.41 -0.24 -5.00
CA ASP A 117 -2.69 1.20 -4.96
C ASP A 117 -1.51 2.03 -4.43
N GLY A 118 -0.41 1.39 -4.06
CA GLY A 118 0.80 2.01 -3.51
C GLY A 118 0.62 2.54 -2.08
N LEU A 119 -0.51 2.25 -1.42
CA LEU A 119 -0.86 2.76 -0.09
C LEU A 119 -0.83 1.64 0.94
N PHE A 120 0.09 1.80 1.87
CA PHE A 120 0.43 0.79 2.87
C PHE A 120 -0.35 0.98 4.18
N GLY A 121 -0.77 -0.11 4.80
CA GLY A 121 -1.23 -0.10 6.19
C GLY A 121 -0.12 0.38 7.14
N ASN A 122 -0.44 1.30 8.06
CA ASN A 122 0.55 1.91 8.95
C ASN A 122 0.53 1.35 10.39
N SER A 123 -0.40 0.44 10.67
CA SER A 123 -0.58 -0.19 11.98
C SER A 123 -1.42 -1.46 11.84
N THR A 124 -1.49 -2.23 12.92
CA THR A 124 -2.36 -3.41 13.05
C THR A 124 -3.84 -3.07 13.21
N ASN A 125 -4.22 -1.79 13.11
CA ASN A 125 -5.61 -1.41 12.98
C ASN A 125 -6.11 -1.74 11.55
N TYR A 126 -6.57 -2.98 11.39
CA TYR A 126 -7.09 -3.53 10.14
C TYR A 126 -8.40 -2.88 9.67
N LYS A 127 -8.97 -1.94 10.44
CA LYS A 127 -10.23 -1.24 10.12
C LYS A 127 -10.03 0.12 9.45
N THR A 128 -8.80 0.49 9.13
CA THR A 128 -8.44 1.77 8.50
C THR A 128 -8.88 1.91 7.05
N GLY A 129 -9.31 0.82 6.41
CA GLY A 129 -9.53 0.79 4.96
C GLY A 129 -8.25 0.67 4.14
N LYS A 130 -7.15 0.26 4.79
CA LYS A 130 -5.86 -0.07 4.16
C LYS A 130 -5.54 -1.55 4.14
N TRP A 131 -6.46 -2.39 4.62
CA TRP A 131 -6.25 -3.84 4.72
C TRP A 131 -7.49 -4.55 4.20
N MET A 132 -7.34 -5.44 3.22
CA MET A 132 -8.40 -6.30 2.73
C MET A 132 -8.44 -7.61 3.51
N GLY A 133 -9.61 -7.97 4.05
CA GLY A 133 -9.77 -9.18 4.87
C GLY A 133 -10.38 -10.37 4.12
N PHE A 134 -9.82 -11.56 4.33
CA PHE A 134 -10.28 -12.82 3.74
C PHE A 134 -10.47 -13.88 4.82
N LYS A 135 -11.59 -14.61 4.78
CA LYS A 135 -11.97 -15.57 5.82
C LYS A 135 -11.71 -17.01 5.38
N GLY A 136 -10.56 -17.57 5.76
CA GLY A 136 -10.27 -19.00 5.64
C GLY A 136 -10.16 -19.57 4.22
N GLU A 137 -10.21 -18.72 3.19
CA GLU A 137 -9.94 -19.09 1.80
C GLU A 137 -8.54 -18.67 1.38
N ASN A 138 -8.00 -19.32 0.36
CA ASN A 138 -6.76 -18.84 -0.25
C ASN A 138 -7.06 -17.54 -0.97
N ILE A 139 -6.24 -16.52 -0.77
CA ILE A 139 -6.32 -15.27 -1.54
C ILE A 139 -5.62 -15.52 -2.86
N VAL A 140 -6.33 -15.33 -3.98
CA VAL A 140 -5.76 -15.49 -5.32
C VAL A 140 -6.00 -14.22 -6.11
N ALA A 141 -4.91 -13.49 -6.39
CA ALA A 141 -4.93 -12.25 -7.18
C ALA A 141 -4.04 -12.41 -8.40
N ILE A 142 -4.52 -11.93 -9.56
CA ILE A 142 -3.78 -11.89 -10.82
C ILE A 142 -3.53 -10.42 -11.14
N ILE A 143 -2.28 -10.05 -11.33
CA ILE A 143 -1.87 -8.71 -11.75
C ILE A 143 -1.48 -8.78 -13.24
N ASP A 144 -2.12 -7.96 -14.07
CA ASP A 144 -1.74 -7.78 -15.48
C ASP A 144 -0.76 -6.61 -15.57
N MET A 145 0.50 -6.89 -15.89
CA MET A 145 1.54 -5.87 -16.05
C MET A 145 1.35 -5.00 -17.31
N LEU A 146 0.32 -5.29 -18.13
CA LEU A 146 -0.02 -4.68 -19.42
C LEU A 146 0.95 -5.04 -20.57
N GLU A 147 2.23 -5.19 -20.24
CA GLU A 147 3.29 -5.61 -21.13
C GLU A 147 4.23 -6.61 -20.44
N PRO A 148 4.98 -7.44 -21.19
CA PRO A 148 5.99 -8.31 -20.61
C PRO A 148 6.97 -7.51 -19.74
N THR A 149 7.00 -7.83 -18.46
CA THR A 149 7.77 -7.09 -17.46
C THR A 149 8.66 -8.07 -16.70
N GLU A 150 9.95 -7.74 -16.62
CA GLU A 150 10.90 -8.49 -15.79
C GLU A 150 10.74 -8.12 -14.31
N ILE A 151 10.65 -9.11 -13.43
CA ILE A 151 10.70 -8.95 -11.97
C ILE A 151 11.64 -10.01 -11.35
N SER A 152 12.16 -9.74 -10.17
CA SER A 152 13.00 -10.66 -9.37
C SER A 152 12.57 -10.77 -7.91
N THR A 153 11.60 -9.95 -7.50
CA THR A 153 11.05 -9.96 -6.15
C THR A 153 9.53 -9.80 -6.17
N ALA A 154 8.87 -10.48 -5.22
CA ALA A 154 7.49 -10.23 -4.85
C ALA A 154 7.40 -10.03 -3.34
N GLN A 155 6.69 -8.99 -2.90
CA GLN A 155 6.48 -8.69 -1.50
C GLN A 155 4.99 -8.58 -1.20
N ILE A 156 4.60 -9.12 -0.05
CA ILE A 156 3.28 -8.95 0.54
C ILE A 156 3.41 -8.72 2.04
N ARG A 157 2.46 -7.99 2.60
CA ARG A 157 2.38 -7.78 4.04
C ARG A 157 1.08 -8.29 4.60
N ASN A 158 1.13 -8.75 5.85
CA ASN A 158 -0.02 -9.26 6.54
C ASN A 158 -0.22 -8.47 7.84
N CYS A 159 -1.43 -7.99 8.08
CA CYS A 159 -1.81 -7.46 9.38
C CYS A 159 -2.17 -8.64 10.28
N VAL A 160 -1.39 -8.87 11.34
CA VAL A 160 -1.61 -9.96 12.28
C VAL A 160 -2.18 -9.41 13.57
N VAL A 161 -3.31 -9.96 14.00
CA VAL A 161 -3.94 -9.72 15.31
C VAL A 161 -4.58 -11.03 15.75
N THR A 162 -3.76 -11.94 16.28
CA THR A 162 -4.21 -13.31 16.57
C THR A 162 -5.32 -13.37 17.63
N GLY A 163 -5.42 -12.37 18.52
CA GLY A 163 -6.56 -12.23 19.44
C GLY A 163 -7.91 -12.07 18.73
N ASP A 164 -7.90 -11.47 17.54
CA ASP A 164 -9.05 -11.26 16.66
C ASP A 164 -9.13 -12.33 15.55
N TRP A 165 -8.40 -13.44 15.72
CA TRP A 165 -8.36 -14.58 14.80
C TRP A 165 -7.76 -14.22 13.43
N ILE A 166 -6.99 -13.13 13.37
CA ILE A 166 -6.26 -12.70 12.18
C ILE A 166 -4.82 -13.20 12.29
N PHE A 167 -4.44 -14.08 11.39
CA PHE A 167 -3.15 -14.76 11.39
C PHE A 167 -2.33 -14.35 10.17
N ASP A 168 -1.02 -14.59 10.29
CA ASP A 168 -0.14 -14.55 9.14
C ASP A 168 -0.52 -15.65 8.12
N ALA A 169 -0.06 -15.49 6.88
CA ALA A 169 -0.14 -16.53 5.87
C ALA A 169 0.66 -17.78 6.29
N SER A 170 0.23 -18.96 5.86
CA SER A 170 1.00 -20.21 6.03
C SER A 170 1.91 -20.51 4.84
N GLU A 171 1.56 -19.97 3.67
CA GLU A 171 2.33 -20.13 2.45
C GLU A 171 1.96 -19.02 1.46
N ILE A 172 2.95 -18.50 0.77
CA ILE A 172 2.78 -17.56 -0.35
C ILE A 172 3.38 -18.22 -1.58
N VAL A 173 2.64 -18.23 -2.68
CA VAL A 173 3.08 -18.78 -3.97
C VAL A 173 2.96 -17.70 -5.03
N LEU A 174 4.04 -17.46 -5.76
CA LEU A 174 4.06 -16.60 -6.93
C LEU A 174 4.17 -17.45 -8.19
N GLU A 175 3.32 -17.18 -9.15
CA GLU A 175 3.31 -17.81 -10.46
C GLU A 175 3.31 -16.74 -11.57
N SER A 176 3.86 -17.08 -12.73
CA SER A 176 3.92 -16.19 -13.90
C SER A 176 3.21 -16.80 -15.10
N SER A 177 2.70 -15.96 -15.99
CA SER A 177 2.08 -16.34 -17.26
C SER A 177 2.26 -15.27 -18.31
N ASP A 178 2.41 -15.67 -19.57
CA ASP A 178 2.38 -14.75 -20.71
C ASP A 178 0.97 -14.51 -21.25
N ASN A 179 0.00 -15.36 -20.88
CA ASN A 179 -1.31 -15.44 -21.57
C ASN A 179 -2.52 -15.57 -20.64
N ASP A 180 -2.33 -15.41 -19.32
CA ASP A 180 -3.39 -15.50 -18.30
C ASP A 180 -4.17 -16.83 -18.26
N SER A 181 -3.60 -17.91 -18.82
CA SER A 181 -4.26 -19.23 -18.85
C SER A 181 -3.40 -20.34 -18.29
N VAL A 182 -2.10 -20.32 -18.59
CA VAL A 182 -1.13 -21.28 -18.07
C VAL A 182 -0.14 -20.56 -17.19
N PHE A 183 -0.16 -20.89 -15.89
CA PHE A 183 0.69 -20.29 -14.88
C PHE A 183 1.78 -21.28 -14.46
N THR A 184 3.00 -20.80 -14.34
CA THR A 184 4.16 -21.57 -13.86
C THR A 184 4.66 -20.99 -12.55
N VAL A 185 4.91 -21.84 -11.56
CA VAL A 185 5.47 -21.42 -10.26
C VAL A 185 6.83 -20.78 -10.46
N VAL A 186 6.96 -19.55 -10.00
CA VAL A 186 8.22 -18.80 -9.95
C VAL A 186 8.92 -19.06 -8.62
N ASN A 187 8.20 -18.90 -7.52
CA ASN A 187 8.71 -19.16 -6.18
C ASN A 187 7.55 -19.45 -5.20
N SER A 188 7.86 -20.10 -4.09
CA SER A 188 6.95 -20.31 -2.96
C SER A 188 7.68 -20.20 -1.63
N GLN A 189 7.06 -19.55 -0.66
CA GLN A 189 7.58 -19.42 0.70
C GLN A 189 6.57 -20.02 1.68
N LYS A 190 6.97 -21.06 2.41
CA LYS A 190 6.22 -21.56 3.56
C LYS A 190 6.56 -20.76 4.81
N LEU A 191 5.54 -20.45 5.59
CA LEU A 191 5.62 -19.61 6.77
C LEU A 191 5.16 -20.41 7.98
N LEU A 192 5.95 -20.36 9.03
CA LEU A 192 5.68 -21.04 10.29
C LEU A 192 5.59 -20.00 11.39
N ASP A 193 4.44 -19.91 12.04
CA ASP A 193 4.28 -19.14 13.25
C ASP A 193 4.73 -19.98 14.46
N ALA A 194 5.85 -19.59 15.06
CA ALA A 194 6.39 -20.25 16.25
C ALA A 194 5.78 -19.74 17.57
N ASN A 195 4.95 -18.69 17.53
CA ASN A 195 4.36 -18.12 18.73
C ASN A 195 3.36 -19.07 19.37
N THR A 196 3.37 -19.14 20.71
CA THR A 196 2.48 -19.99 21.52
C THR A 196 1.43 -19.20 22.29
N THR A 197 1.37 -17.89 22.08
CA THR A 197 0.44 -16.95 22.72
C THR A 197 0.00 -15.90 21.71
N HIS A 198 -1.05 -15.15 22.04
CA HIS A 198 -1.51 -14.07 21.18
C HIS A 198 -0.44 -13.00 20.96
N TRP A 199 -0.31 -12.56 19.71
CA TRP A 199 0.55 -11.50 19.25
C TRP A 199 -0.14 -10.69 18.14
N SER A 200 0.42 -9.51 17.88
CA SER A 200 0.01 -8.62 16.79
C SER A 200 1.21 -7.89 16.20
N ASP A 201 1.34 -7.90 14.89
CA ASP A 201 2.35 -7.13 14.15
C ASP A 201 1.93 -6.96 12.69
N ILE A 202 2.68 -6.17 11.94
CA ILE A 202 2.66 -6.22 10.47
C ILE A 202 3.84 -7.09 10.03
N THR A 203 3.55 -8.29 9.51
CA THR A 203 4.60 -9.13 8.92
C THR A 203 4.80 -8.75 7.47
N THR A 204 6.04 -8.84 6.99
CA THR A 204 6.42 -8.56 5.60
C THR A 204 7.16 -9.75 5.05
N HIS A 205 6.64 -10.32 3.96
CA HIS A 205 7.21 -11.49 3.30
C HIS A 205 7.73 -11.09 1.94
N THR A 206 9.00 -11.39 1.67
CA THR A 206 9.66 -11.09 0.39
C THR A 206 10.16 -12.40 -0.22
N LEU A 207 9.63 -12.75 -1.39
CA LEU A 207 10.09 -13.85 -2.21
C LEU A 207 11.10 -13.29 -3.21
N SER A 208 12.36 -13.71 -3.11
CA SER A 208 13.41 -13.37 -4.08
C SER A 208 13.71 -14.58 -4.97
N PHE A 209 13.89 -14.35 -6.27
CA PHE A 209 14.09 -15.39 -7.27
C PHE A 209 14.92 -14.86 -8.46
N ASP A 210 15.41 -15.75 -9.30
CA ASP A 210 16.09 -15.35 -10.55
C ASP A 210 15.11 -14.55 -11.43
N PRO A 211 15.56 -13.49 -12.14
CA PRO A 211 14.66 -12.64 -12.92
C PRO A 211 13.75 -13.42 -13.87
N VAL A 212 12.45 -13.14 -13.81
CA VAL A 212 11.42 -13.72 -14.69
C VAL A 212 10.72 -12.59 -15.42
N THR A 213 10.65 -12.71 -16.74
CA THR A 213 9.84 -11.82 -17.59
C THR A 213 8.52 -12.49 -17.93
N ALA A 214 7.41 -11.85 -17.59
CA ALA A 214 6.06 -12.29 -17.94
C ALA A 214 5.10 -11.10 -17.95
N ARG A 215 3.90 -11.27 -18.51
CA ARG A 215 2.87 -10.24 -18.47
C ARG A 215 1.96 -10.36 -17.24
N TYR A 216 1.64 -11.58 -16.83
CA TYR A 216 0.71 -11.83 -15.73
C TYR A 216 1.44 -12.49 -14.56
N PHE A 217 1.15 -12.02 -13.36
CA PHE A 217 1.63 -12.64 -12.13
C PHE A 217 0.45 -13.00 -11.24
N ARG A 218 0.38 -14.27 -10.83
CA ARG A 218 -0.64 -14.76 -9.90
C ARG A 218 -0.01 -14.98 -8.53
N LEU A 219 -0.57 -14.32 -7.52
CA LEU A 219 -0.20 -14.52 -6.13
C LEU A 219 -1.27 -15.35 -5.42
N THR A 220 -0.85 -16.43 -4.79
CA THR A 220 -1.69 -17.23 -3.89
C THR A 220 -1.20 -17.11 -2.45
N VAL A 221 -2.04 -16.60 -1.55
CA VAL A 221 -1.76 -16.50 -0.10
C VAL A 221 -2.64 -17.49 0.64
N LYS A 222 -2.05 -18.46 1.32
CA LYS A 222 -2.78 -19.49 2.05
C LYS A 222 -2.97 -19.10 3.52
N PRO A 223 -4.17 -19.24 4.08
CA PRO A 223 -4.44 -18.93 5.48
C PRO A 223 -3.87 -19.97 6.43
N THR A 224 -3.36 -19.51 7.57
CA THR A 224 -2.93 -20.39 8.66
C THR A 224 -4.10 -21.14 9.29
N VAL A 225 -3.93 -22.44 9.51
CA VAL A 225 -4.78 -23.23 10.40
C VAL A 225 -4.39 -22.91 11.83
N MET A 226 -5.34 -22.42 12.63
CA MET A 226 -5.07 -21.94 13.97
C MET A 226 -4.44 -23.02 14.85
N PRO A 227 -3.34 -22.71 15.56
CA PRO A 227 -2.58 -23.67 16.35
C PRO A 227 -3.34 -24.12 17.61
N ALA A 228 -2.85 -25.19 18.24
CA ALA A 228 -3.52 -25.84 19.37
C ALA A 228 -3.75 -24.93 20.60
N TRP A 229 -2.90 -23.91 20.79
CA TRP A 229 -3.01 -22.95 21.89
C TRP A 229 -4.17 -21.96 21.71
N HIS A 230 -4.62 -21.74 20.46
CA HIS A 230 -5.63 -20.74 20.15
C HIS A 230 -7.06 -21.30 20.38
N PRO A 231 -8.01 -20.50 20.90
CA PRO A 231 -9.39 -20.95 21.10
C PRO A 231 -10.08 -21.49 19.83
N GLY A 232 -9.74 -20.93 18.66
CA GLY A 232 -10.23 -21.35 17.34
C GLY A 232 -9.46 -22.50 16.68
N LYS A 233 -8.64 -23.25 17.42
CA LYS A 233 -7.76 -24.32 16.91
C LYS A 233 -8.40 -25.20 15.84
N GLY A 234 -7.63 -25.53 14.79
CA GLY A 234 -8.08 -26.37 13.67
C GLY A 234 -8.94 -25.64 12.63
N SER A 235 -9.47 -24.46 12.93
CA SER A 235 -10.10 -23.58 11.93
C SER A 235 -9.05 -22.73 11.22
N LYS A 236 -9.34 -22.25 10.01
CA LYS A 236 -8.47 -21.31 9.30
C LYS A 236 -8.72 -19.88 9.80
N GLY A 237 -7.63 -19.14 10.03
CA GLY A 237 -7.68 -17.73 10.42
C GLY A 237 -8.16 -16.81 9.30
N TYR A 238 -8.50 -15.57 9.67
CA TYR A 238 -8.52 -14.47 8.72
C TYR A 238 -7.10 -14.17 8.25
N VAL A 239 -6.98 -13.71 7.02
CA VAL A 239 -5.76 -13.12 6.47
C VAL A 239 -6.11 -11.73 5.97
N PHE A 240 -5.36 -10.72 6.41
CA PHE A 240 -5.49 -9.35 5.94
C PHE A 240 -4.24 -8.93 5.19
N ILE A 241 -4.41 -8.41 3.98
CA ILE A 241 -3.31 -7.95 3.11
C ILE A 241 -3.60 -6.53 2.65
N ASP A 242 -2.56 -5.74 2.40
CA ASP A 242 -2.71 -4.35 1.95
C ASP A 242 -2.23 -4.16 0.51
N GLU A 243 -0.96 -4.43 0.22
CA GLU A 243 -0.31 -4.18 -1.07
C GLU A 243 0.48 -5.42 -1.53
N ILE A 244 0.43 -5.70 -2.83
CA ILE A 244 1.26 -6.68 -3.54
C ILE A 244 2.29 -5.91 -4.36
N SER A 245 3.55 -5.99 -3.96
CA SER A 245 4.65 -5.32 -4.65
C SER A 245 5.44 -6.29 -5.52
N LEU A 246 5.65 -5.97 -6.80
CA LEU A 246 6.49 -6.74 -7.73
C LEU A 246 7.61 -5.84 -8.27
N ASN A 247 8.88 -6.28 -8.17
CA ASN A 247 10.05 -5.51 -8.66
C ASN A 247 11.09 -6.40 -9.33
#